data_AF-A0A6A5RGH5-F1
#
_entry.id   AF-A0A6A5RGH5-F1
#
_cell.length_a   1.000
_cell.length_b   1.000
_cell.length_c   1.000
_cell.angle_alpha   90.00
_cell.angle_beta   90.00
_cell.angle_gamma   90.00
#
_symmetry.space_group_name_H-M   'P 1'
#
loop_
_entity.id
_entity.type
_entity.pdbx_description
1 polymer ?
#
loop_
_entity_poly.entity_id
_entity_poly.type
_entity_poly.pdbx_seq_one_letter_code
_entity_poly.pdbx_strand_id
1 'polypeptide(L)'
;KKKLNPKPTRAPPERTSTRTRKAPERFEDVQEQPAPRPSPQRKGTNRVFDPIYITTNSTSRLGRADIYHMLLEDGAWTSLSAEQQATLVSMFPDSAENQRLLDRIRAGETGKGTRPQWLKASDVFRDEVAKFKDDLTNGHLAKTWQAAAEQAVVERAAGEYDEWKVAEAESWWGQKS
;
A
#
# COMPACT_ATOMS: atom_id res chain seq x y z
N LYS A 1 -16.00 -17.64 64.33
CA LYS A 1 -15.43 -18.79 63.58
C LYS A 1 -16.56 -19.56 62.88
N LYS A 2 -16.71 -19.42 61.56
CA LYS A 2 -17.11 -20.50 60.62
C LYS A 2 -16.97 -19.96 59.19
N LYS A 3 -16.02 -20.53 58.44
CA LYS A 3 -15.85 -20.38 56.99
C LYS A 3 -16.73 -21.42 56.27
N LEU A 4 -16.78 -21.31 54.92
CA LEU A 4 -17.23 -22.28 53.88
C LEU A 4 -18.58 -21.88 53.25
N ASN A 5 -18.77 -21.81 51.93
CA ASN A 5 -17.91 -21.92 50.74
C ASN A 5 -18.75 -21.42 49.53
N PRO A 6 -18.21 -20.67 48.54
CA PRO A 6 -18.98 -20.34 47.34
C PRO A 6 -19.06 -21.53 46.37
N LYS A 7 -20.24 -21.69 45.78
CA LYS A 7 -20.67 -22.75 44.85
C LYS A 7 -19.84 -22.69 43.54
N PRO A 8 -19.35 -23.81 42.99
CA PRO A 8 -18.52 -23.79 41.78
C PRO A 8 -19.35 -23.47 40.53
N THR A 9 -18.94 -22.43 39.81
CA THR A 9 -19.48 -22.04 38.49
C THR A 9 -19.03 -23.06 37.45
N ARG A 10 -19.99 -23.68 36.77
CA ARG A 10 -19.80 -24.77 35.79
C ARG A 10 -19.20 -24.20 34.50
N ALA A 11 -18.09 -24.75 34.04
CA ALA A 11 -17.46 -24.38 32.75
C ALA A 11 -18.34 -24.82 31.55
N PRO A 12 -18.28 -24.12 30.41
CA PRO A 12 -19.02 -24.49 29.19
C PRO A 12 -18.52 -25.84 28.63
N PRO A 13 -19.41 -26.67 28.04
CA PRO A 13 -19.01 -27.96 27.50
C PRO A 13 -18.12 -27.81 26.25
N GLU A 14 -16.98 -28.50 26.26
CA GLU A 14 -16.10 -28.66 25.12
C GLU A 14 -16.81 -29.43 23.99
N ARG A 15 -16.72 -28.92 22.76
CA ARG A 15 -17.25 -29.59 21.56
C ARG A 15 -16.30 -30.71 21.14
N THR A 16 -16.53 -31.91 21.64
CA THR A 16 -15.84 -33.13 21.18
C THR A 16 -16.52 -33.67 19.91
N SER A 17 -15.94 -33.35 18.75
CA SER A 17 -16.29 -33.97 17.47
C SER A 17 -15.69 -35.38 17.39
N THR A 18 -16.47 -36.41 17.69
CA THR A 18 -16.07 -37.83 17.60
C THR A 18 -16.52 -38.50 16.29
N ARG A 19 -16.13 -37.95 15.14
CA ARG A 19 -16.26 -38.65 13.84
C ARG A 19 -14.89 -39.04 13.29
N THR A 20 -14.30 -40.08 13.86
CA THR A 20 -13.27 -40.89 13.20
C THR A 20 -13.94 -41.80 12.18
N ARG A 21 -14.03 -41.36 10.93
CA ARG A 21 -14.36 -42.27 9.82
C ARG A 21 -13.09 -43.01 9.44
N LYS A 22 -13.00 -44.31 9.73
CA LYS A 22 -11.95 -45.18 9.17
C LYS A 22 -12.17 -45.31 7.65
N ALA A 23 -11.09 -45.17 6.87
CA ALA A 23 -11.10 -45.44 5.43
C ALA A 23 -11.12 -46.96 5.18
N PRO A 24 -11.74 -47.44 4.07
CA PRO A 24 -11.84 -48.87 3.76
C PRO A 24 -10.47 -49.52 3.50
N GLU A 25 -10.34 -50.79 3.91
CA GLU A 25 -9.10 -51.62 3.99
C GLU A 25 -8.38 -51.93 2.65
N ARG A 26 -8.61 -51.15 1.59
CA ARG A 26 -8.06 -51.44 0.26
C ARG A 26 -6.70 -50.79 -0.05
N PHE A 27 -6.01 -50.24 0.94
CA PHE A 27 -4.74 -49.54 0.75
C PHE A 27 -3.74 -49.78 1.89
N GLU A 28 -3.59 -51.02 2.36
CA GLU A 28 -2.63 -51.33 3.44
C GLU A 28 -1.15 -51.42 3.00
N ASP A 29 -0.84 -51.37 1.69
CA ASP A 29 0.55 -51.49 1.20
C ASP A 29 1.11 -50.18 0.61
N VAL A 30 1.01 -49.07 1.36
CA VAL A 30 1.85 -47.89 1.10
C VAL A 30 2.53 -47.50 2.41
N GLN A 31 3.83 -47.75 2.50
CA GLN A 31 4.68 -47.21 3.58
C GLN A 31 4.59 -45.68 3.57
N GLU A 32 3.75 -45.13 4.43
CA GLU A 32 3.59 -43.70 4.63
C GLU A 32 4.82 -43.18 5.38
N GLN A 33 5.79 -42.64 4.64
CA GLN A 33 6.90 -41.90 5.23
C GLN A 33 6.32 -40.75 6.07
N PRO A 34 6.75 -40.57 7.34
CA PRO A 34 6.25 -39.49 8.16
C PRO A 34 6.59 -38.15 7.51
N ALA A 35 5.56 -37.40 7.13
CA ALA A 35 5.73 -36.07 6.54
C ALA A 35 6.62 -35.20 7.45
N PRO A 36 7.65 -34.54 6.90
CA PRO A 36 8.52 -33.68 7.70
C PRO A 36 7.67 -32.58 8.34
N ARG A 37 7.83 -32.41 9.66
CA ARG A 37 7.13 -31.35 10.41
C ARG A 37 7.41 -30.01 9.73
N PRO A 38 6.39 -29.16 9.49
CA PRO A 38 6.63 -27.84 8.92
C PRO A 38 7.58 -27.09 9.86
N SER A 39 8.72 -26.69 9.30
CA SER A 39 9.65 -25.81 10.00
C SER A 39 8.90 -24.54 10.41
N PRO A 40 9.16 -23.97 11.60
CA PRO A 40 8.49 -22.75 12.02
C PRO A 40 8.80 -21.68 10.99
N GLN A 41 7.78 -21.23 10.26
CA GLN A 41 7.88 -20.09 9.37
C GLN A 41 8.48 -18.96 10.17
N ARG A 42 9.69 -18.53 9.78
CA ARG A 42 10.38 -17.40 10.40
C ARG A 42 9.37 -16.25 10.43
N LYS A 43 9.01 -15.77 11.62
CA LYS A 43 8.20 -14.56 11.78
C LYS A 43 8.83 -13.50 10.90
N GLY A 44 8.12 -13.13 9.83
CA GLY A 44 8.61 -12.18 8.86
C GLY A 44 9.05 -10.92 9.57
N THR A 45 10.20 -10.39 9.18
CA THR A 45 10.59 -9.01 9.49
C THR A 45 9.37 -8.12 9.24
N ASN A 46 9.12 -7.19 10.15
CA ASN A 46 7.88 -6.42 10.21
C ASN A 46 7.78 -5.50 8.97
N ARG A 47 7.27 -6.04 7.84
CA ARG A 47 7.18 -5.37 6.52
C ARG A 47 6.32 -4.11 6.55
N VAL A 48 5.62 -3.89 7.64
CA VAL A 48 4.70 -2.77 7.88
C VAL A 48 5.35 -1.41 7.63
N PHE A 49 6.66 -1.26 7.88
CA PHE A 49 7.42 0.00 7.70
C PHE A 49 8.48 -0.08 6.60
N ASP A 50 8.48 -1.14 5.79
CA ASP A 50 9.34 -1.19 4.61
C ASP A 50 8.90 -0.06 3.63
N PRO A 51 9.82 0.84 3.19
CA PRO A 51 9.48 1.98 2.33
C PRO A 51 8.70 1.59 1.08
N ILE A 52 9.04 0.46 0.46
CA ILE A 52 8.37 0.01 -0.76
C ILE A 52 6.98 -0.50 -0.42
N TYR A 53 6.85 -1.37 0.58
CA TYR A 53 5.56 -1.93 0.99
C TYR A 53 4.59 -0.84 1.45
N ILE A 54 5.06 0.10 2.26
CA ILE A 54 4.18 1.12 2.86
C ILE A 54 3.63 2.09 1.82
N THR A 55 4.38 2.37 0.74
CA THR A 55 4.00 3.32 -0.32
C THR A 55 3.29 2.70 -1.52
N THR A 56 3.28 1.37 -1.65
CA THR A 56 2.69 0.69 -2.83
C THR A 56 1.54 -0.25 -2.50
N ASN A 57 1.48 -0.78 -1.28
CA ASN A 57 0.46 -1.76 -0.91
C ASN A 57 -0.82 -1.08 -0.40
N SER A 58 -1.99 -1.49 -0.90
CA SER A 58 -3.30 -0.96 -0.49
C SER A 58 -3.67 -1.23 0.97
N THR A 59 -3.07 -2.25 1.58
CA THR A 59 -3.26 -2.58 3.00
C THR A 59 -2.25 -1.90 3.92
N SER A 60 -1.43 -0.98 3.39
CA SER A 60 -0.46 -0.26 4.21
C SER A 60 -1.12 0.63 5.25
N ARG A 61 -0.38 0.96 6.31
CA ARG A 61 -0.87 1.85 7.37
C ARG A 61 -1.10 3.28 6.89
N LEU A 62 -0.46 3.70 5.80
CA LEU A 62 -0.63 5.04 5.24
C LEU A 62 -2.06 5.29 4.74
N GLY A 63 -2.74 4.26 4.23
CA GLY A 63 -4.15 4.38 3.80
C GLY A 63 -5.12 4.80 4.92
N ARG A 64 -4.75 4.60 6.20
CA ARG A 64 -5.56 5.00 7.36
C ARG A 64 -4.99 6.21 8.12
N ALA A 65 -3.74 6.57 7.85
CA ALA A 65 -3.07 7.68 8.52
C ALA A 65 -3.55 9.03 7.98
N ASP A 66 -3.36 10.07 8.78
CA ASP A 66 -3.48 11.46 8.35
C ASP A 66 -2.13 11.94 7.79
N ILE A 67 -1.88 11.59 6.53
CA ILE A 67 -0.61 11.86 5.85
C ILE A 67 -0.39 13.37 5.71
N TYR A 68 -1.46 14.13 5.46
CA TYR A 68 -1.37 15.57 5.22
C TYR A 68 -0.83 16.31 6.45
N HIS A 69 -1.46 16.12 7.62
CA HIS A 69 -1.01 16.76 8.84
C HIS A 69 0.36 16.23 9.29
N MET A 70 0.63 14.93 9.09
CA MET A 70 1.95 14.35 9.37
C MET A 70 3.07 14.99 8.55
N LEU A 71 2.84 15.28 7.27
CA LEU A 71 3.81 15.95 6.40
C LEU A 71 3.89 17.46 6.66
N LEU A 72 2.85 18.07 7.24
CA LEU A 72 2.86 19.47 7.66
C LEU A 72 3.75 19.73 8.87
N GLU A 73 3.97 18.74 9.73
CA GLU A 73 4.86 18.88 10.88
C GLU A 73 6.29 19.22 10.45
N ASP A 74 6.95 20.13 11.18
CA ASP A 74 8.34 20.51 10.90
C ASP A 74 9.30 19.33 11.04
N GLY A 75 8.96 18.39 11.93
CA GLY A 75 9.70 17.15 12.16
C GLY A 75 9.91 16.34 10.88
N ALA A 76 8.91 16.31 9.98
CA ALA A 76 8.96 15.57 8.73
C ALA A 76 10.01 16.12 7.76
N TRP A 77 10.26 17.43 7.79
CA TRP A 77 11.32 18.04 6.98
C TRP A 77 12.70 17.91 7.63
N THR A 78 12.78 18.15 8.94
CA THR A 78 14.05 18.11 9.68
C THR A 78 14.63 16.72 9.85
N SER A 79 13.81 15.66 9.70
CA SER A 79 14.30 14.28 9.74
C SER A 79 15.07 13.85 8.49
N LEU A 80 15.01 14.63 7.41
CA LEU A 80 15.68 14.33 6.14
C LEU A 80 17.12 14.85 6.14
N SER A 81 18.04 14.13 5.50
CA SER A 81 19.40 14.63 5.25
C SER A 81 19.37 15.78 4.24
N ALA A 82 20.42 16.62 4.24
CA ALA A 82 20.55 17.71 3.26
C ALA A 82 20.50 17.20 1.81
N GLU A 83 21.09 16.04 1.54
CA GLU A 83 21.04 15.37 0.23
C GLU A 83 19.60 15.00 -0.14
N GLN A 84 18.85 14.39 0.78
CA GLN A 84 17.45 14.02 0.55
C GLN A 84 16.56 15.25 0.34
N GLN A 85 16.78 16.32 1.11
CA GLN A 85 16.08 17.60 0.94
C GLN A 85 16.38 18.17 -0.45
N ALA A 86 17.63 18.17 -0.89
CA ALA A 86 18.00 18.64 -2.23
C ALA A 86 17.37 17.79 -3.33
N THR A 87 17.37 16.45 -3.19
CA THR A 87 16.71 15.56 -4.13
C THR A 87 15.21 15.85 -4.23
N LEU A 88 14.52 16.03 -3.10
CA LEU A 88 13.11 16.40 -3.12
C LEU A 88 12.89 17.73 -3.83
N VAL A 89 13.64 18.79 -3.48
CA VAL A 89 13.47 20.09 -4.13
C VAL A 89 13.71 20.01 -5.65
N SER A 90 14.62 19.14 -6.10
CA SER A 90 14.89 18.93 -7.54
C SER A 90 13.78 18.21 -8.31
N MET A 91 12.84 17.54 -7.63
CA MET A 91 11.68 16.93 -8.29
C MET A 91 10.59 17.94 -8.66
N PHE A 92 10.68 19.16 -8.13
CA PHE A 92 9.70 20.21 -8.40
C PHE A 92 10.07 21.01 -9.64
N PRO A 93 9.10 21.73 -10.24
CA PRO A 93 9.37 22.59 -11.39
C PRO A 93 10.51 23.58 -11.11
N ASP A 94 11.31 23.82 -12.15
CA ASP A 94 12.39 24.80 -12.13
C ASP A 94 11.81 26.21 -11.93
N SER A 95 11.87 26.69 -10.70
CA SER A 95 11.50 28.05 -10.33
C SER A 95 12.70 28.74 -9.67
N ALA A 96 12.79 30.06 -9.82
CA ALA A 96 13.86 30.84 -9.19
C ALA A 96 13.88 30.66 -7.66
N GLU A 97 12.72 30.43 -7.04
CA GLU A 97 12.61 30.15 -5.60
C GLU A 97 13.18 28.78 -5.23
N ASN A 98 12.86 27.74 -6.01
CA ASN A 98 13.38 26.38 -5.80
C ASN A 98 14.89 26.32 -6.03
N GLN A 99 15.42 27.05 -7.01
CA GLN A 99 16.87 27.14 -7.26
C GLN A 99 17.60 27.80 -6.08
N ARG A 100 17.11 28.95 -5.59
CA ARG A 100 17.65 29.60 -4.38
C ARG A 100 17.56 28.70 -3.16
N LEU A 101 16.51 27.88 -3.05
CA LEU A 101 16.36 26.92 -1.96
C LEU A 101 17.40 25.80 -2.06
N LEU A 102 17.62 25.26 -3.26
CA LEU A 102 18.65 24.25 -3.52
C LEU A 102 20.05 24.76 -3.16
N ASP A 103 20.39 25.98 -3.55
CA ASP A 103 21.69 26.57 -3.25
C ASP A 103 21.91 26.70 -1.73
N ARG A 104 20.89 27.11 -0.98
CA ARG A 104 20.94 27.17 0.49
C ARG A 104 21.11 25.79 1.13
N ILE A 105 20.35 24.79 0.67
CA ILE A 105 20.48 23.41 1.16
C ILE A 105 21.88 22.86 0.88
N ARG A 106 22.44 23.14 -0.31
CA ARG A 106 23.81 22.75 -0.69
C ARG A 106 24.88 23.48 0.11
N ALA A 107 24.62 24.71 0.53
CA ALA A 107 25.48 25.46 1.45
C ALA A 107 25.46 24.93 2.89
N GLY A 108 24.64 23.91 3.18
CA GLY A 108 24.55 23.28 4.50
C GLY A 108 23.51 23.91 5.42
N GLU A 109 22.70 24.85 4.93
CA GLU A 109 21.56 25.35 5.69
C GLU A 109 20.51 24.23 5.78
N THR A 110 20.28 23.73 6.99
CA THR A 110 19.26 22.72 7.27
C THR A 110 18.32 23.24 8.36
N GLY A 111 17.02 23.01 8.21
CA GLY A 111 16.02 23.38 9.20
C GLY A 111 14.71 23.93 8.62
N LYS A 112 13.90 24.58 9.46
CA LYS A 112 12.57 25.09 9.10
C LYS A 112 12.60 26.16 7.98
N GLY A 113 13.73 26.86 7.85
CA GLY A 113 13.96 27.89 6.84
C GLY A 113 14.20 27.36 5.42
N THR A 114 14.53 26.07 5.28
CA THR A 114 14.79 25.42 3.98
C THR A 114 13.63 24.58 3.47
N ARG A 115 12.48 24.62 4.15
CA ARG A 115 11.28 23.95 3.69
C ARG A 115 10.59 24.75 2.58
N PRO A 116 10.29 24.15 1.41
CA PRO A 116 9.54 24.80 0.34
C PRO A 116 8.18 25.36 0.80
N GLN A 117 7.79 26.52 0.27
CA GLN A 117 6.59 27.23 0.70
C GLN A 117 5.30 26.46 0.38
N TRP A 118 5.25 25.81 -0.79
CA TRP A 118 4.10 25.03 -1.23
C TRP A 118 3.85 23.78 -0.35
N LEU A 119 4.86 23.31 0.41
CA LEU A 119 4.70 22.25 1.41
C LEU A 119 4.11 22.74 2.75
N LYS A 120 4.05 24.05 3.00
CA LYS A 120 3.68 24.59 4.32
C LYS A 120 2.17 24.78 4.51
N ALA A 121 1.42 25.07 3.45
CA ALA A 121 -0.05 25.16 3.45
C ALA A 121 -0.54 25.52 2.03
N SER A 122 -0.45 24.60 1.08
CA SER A 122 -1.06 24.75 -0.24
C SER A 122 -2.25 23.81 -0.38
N ASP A 123 -3.35 24.31 -0.93
CA ASP A 123 -4.50 23.46 -1.30
C ASP A 123 -4.08 22.39 -2.30
N VAL A 124 -3.18 22.72 -3.23
CA VAL A 124 -2.62 21.77 -4.20
C VAL A 124 -1.94 20.61 -3.48
N PHE A 125 -1.12 20.89 -2.46
CA PHE A 125 -0.44 19.83 -1.72
C PHE A 125 -1.43 18.94 -0.96
N ARG A 126 -2.49 19.52 -0.39
CA ARG A 126 -3.55 18.76 0.27
C ARG A 126 -4.24 17.81 -0.70
N ASP A 127 -4.60 18.31 -1.88
CA ASP A 127 -5.33 17.55 -2.88
C ASP A 127 -4.45 16.43 -3.48
N GLU A 128 -3.17 16.68 -3.72
CA GLU A 128 -2.21 15.65 -4.16
C GLU A 128 -2.00 14.55 -3.10
N VAL A 129 -1.94 14.90 -1.81
CA VAL A 129 -1.86 13.91 -0.73
C VAL A 129 -3.14 13.08 -0.62
N ALA A 130 -4.31 13.70 -0.80
CA ALA A 130 -5.59 13.00 -0.83
C ALA A 130 -5.65 12.02 -2.00
N LYS A 131 -5.27 12.46 -3.20
CA LYS A 131 -5.20 11.61 -4.39
C LYS A 131 -4.23 10.44 -4.21
N PHE A 132 -3.03 10.68 -3.68
CA PHE A 132 -2.08 9.61 -3.37
C PHE A 132 -2.67 8.57 -2.43
N LYS A 133 -3.42 9.00 -1.40
CA LYS A 133 -4.08 8.10 -0.45
C LYS A 133 -5.18 7.28 -1.13
N ASP A 134 -5.98 7.90 -1.99
CA ASP A 134 -7.00 7.20 -2.78
C ASP A 134 -6.36 6.19 -3.73
N ASP A 135 -5.31 6.55 -4.44
CA ASP A 135 -4.56 5.65 -5.33
C ASP A 135 -3.93 4.48 -4.56
N LEU A 136 -3.39 4.74 -3.38
CA LEU A 136 -2.85 3.70 -2.51
C LEU A 136 -3.93 2.74 -2.06
N THR A 137 -5.03 3.25 -1.50
CA THR A 137 -6.14 2.42 -0.97
C THR A 137 -6.85 1.61 -2.05
N ASN A 138 -6.97 2.16 -3.26
CA ASN A 138 -7.53 1.45 -4.43
C ASN A 138 -6.53 0.47 -5.08
N GLY A 139 -5.26 0.48 -4.65
CA GLY A 139 -4.23 -0.42 -5.19
C GLY A 139 -3.69 -0.01 -6.56
N HIS A 140 -3.87 1.24 -6.97
CA HIS A 140 -3.35 1.75 -8.25
C HIS A 140 -1.81 1.79 -8.28
N LEU A 141 -1.19 1.83 -7.11
CA LEU A 141 0.26 1.81 -6.96
C LEU A 141 0.85 0.38 -6.95
N ALA A 142 0.02 -0.64 -7.12
CA ALA A 142 0.49 -2.02 -7.24
C ALA A 142 1.18 -2.25 -8.59
N LYS A 143 2.26 -3.04 -8.59
CA LYS A 143 3.07 -3.36 -9.78
C LYS A 143 2.23 -3.86 -10.97
N THR A 144 1.21 -4.66 -10.70
CA THR A 144 0.32 -5.20 -11.75
C THR A 144 -0.55 -4.14 -12.38
N TRP A 145 -1.00 -3.16 -11.60
CA TRP A 145 -1.83 -2.06 -12.11
C TRP A 145 -1.01 -1.11 -12.98
N GLN A 146 0.21 -0.80 -12.55
CA GLN A 146 1.16 0.02 -13.32
C GLN A 146 1.51 -0.66 -14.66
N ALA A 147 1.82 -1.96 -14.64
CA ALA A 147 2.12 -2.72 -15.86
C ALA A 147 0.92 -2.77 -16.82
N ALA A 148 -0.30 -2.95 -16.30
CA ALA A 148 -1.51 -2.92 -17.11
C ALA A 148 -1.77 -1.54 -17.71
N ALA A 149 -1.52 -0.46 -16.96
CA ALA A 149 -1.67 0.91 -17.45
C ALA A 149 -0.66 1.23 -18.55
N GLU A 150 0.61 0.82 -18.40
CA GLU A 150 1.64 0.96 -19.44
C GLU A 150 1.25 0.20 -20.71
N GLN A 151 0.80 -1.05 -20.56
CA GLN A 151 0.35 -1.87 -21.68
C GLN A 151 -0.86 -1.23 -22.40
N ALA A 152 -1.83 -0.69 -21.67
CA ALA A 152 -2.97 0.00 -22.24
C ALA A 152 -2.59 1.27 -23.03
N VAL A 153 -1.52 1.97 -22.63
CA VAL A 153 -0.98 3.11 -23.39
C VAL A 153 -0.37 2.63 -24.71
N VAL A 154 0.38 1.53 -24.69
CA VAL A 154 0.97 0.92 -25.89
C VAL A 154 -0.11 0.45 -26.85
N GLU A 155 -1.12 -0.28 -26.38
CA GLU A 155 -2.23 -0.76 -27.20
C GLU A 155 -3.07 0.38 -27.79
N ARG A 156 -3.28 1.46 -27.02
CA ARG A 156 -3.93 2.66 -27.53
C ARG A 156 -3.13 3.32 -28.64
N ALA A 157 -1.81 3.41 -28.49
CA ALA A 157 -0.94 3.98 -29.52
C ALA A 157 -0.88 3.10 -30.77
N ALA A 158 -1.02 1.78 -30.62
CA ALA A 158 -1.07 0.81 -31.72
C ALA A 158 -2.43 0.80 -32.46
N GLY A 159 -3.46 1.43 -31.92
CA GLY A 159 -4.79 1.50 -32.56
C GLY A 159 -5.61 0.21 -32.45
N GLU A 160 -5.23 -0.73 -31.58
CA GLU A 160 -5.86 -2.05 -31.44
C GLU A 160 -7.37 -1.99 -31.13
N TYR A 161 -7.83 -0.89 -30.56
CA TYR A 161 -9.25 -0.68 -30.22
C TYR A 161 -9.97 0.29 -31.16
N ASP A 162 -9.28 0.85 -32.16
CA ASP A 162 -9.87 1.84 -33.05
C ASP A 162 -10.90 1.20 -34.00
N GLU A 163 -10.59 0.01 -34.55
CA GLU A 163 -11.52 -0.75 -35.39
C GLU A 163 -12.79 -1.16 -34.64
N TRP A 164 -12.65 -1.65 -33.41
CA TRP A 164 -13.79 -1.98 -32.56
C TRP A 164 -14.63 -0.75 -32.22
N LYS A 165 -13.99 0.39 -31.90
CA LYS A 165 -14.73 1.64 -31.62
C LYS A 165 -15.49 2.16 -32.82
N VAL A 166 -14.93 2.03 -34.03
CA VAL A 166 -15.62 2.41 -35.27
C VAL A 166 -16.84 1.52 -35.49
N ALA A 167 -16.69 0.20 -35.35
CA ALA A 167 -17.80 -0.74 -35.49
C ALA A 167 -18.91 -0.53 -34.43
N GLU A 168 -18.54 -0.26 -33.17
CA GLU A 168 -19.49 0.04 -32.09
C GLU A 168 -20.21 1.36 -32.34
N ALA A 169 -19.49 2.39 -32.81
CA ALA A 169 -20.08 3.66 -33.22
C ALA A 169 -21.04 3.46 -34.40
N GLU A 170 -20.69 2.69 -35.42
CA GLU A 170 -21.59 2.39 -36.53
C GLU A 170 -22.84 1.61 -36.10
N SER A 171 -22.72 0.68 -35.15
CA SER A 171 -23.85 -0.06 -34.59
C SER A 171 -24.80 0.83 -33.77
N TRP A 172 -24.23 1.72 -32.94
CA TRP A 172 -25.00 2.62 -32.08
C TRP A 172 -25.66 3.75 -32.88
N TRP A 173 -24.91 4.38 -33.79
CA TRP A 173 -25.39 5.51 -34.61
C TRP A 173 -26.10 5.08 -35.90
N GLY A 174 -25.96 3.81 -36.31
CA GLY A 174 -26.61 3.21 -37.48
C GLY A 174 -28.07 2.82 -37.27
N GLN A 175 -28.61 2.99 -36.05
CA GLN A 175 -30.06 2.96 -35.83
C GLN A 175 -30.68 4.24 -36.42
N LYS A 176 -30.89 4.24 -37.75
CA LYS A 176 -31.83 5.14 -38.40
C LYS A 176 -33.21 4.92 -37.77
N SER A 177 -33.74 5.98 -37.15
CA SER A 177 -35.18 6.20 -36.95
C SER A 177 -35.97 6.08 -38.25
#